data_AF-A0AAN7L1T6-F1
#
_entry.id   AF-A0AAN7L1T6-F1
#
_cell.length_a   1.000
_cell.length_b   1.000
_cell.length_c   1.000
_cell.angle_alpha   90.00
_cell.angle_beta   90.00
_cell.angle_gamma   90.00
#
_symmetry.space_group_name_H-M   'P 1'
#
loop_
_entity.id
_entity.type
_entity.pdbx_description
1 polymer ?
#
loop_
_entity_poly.entity_id
_entity_poly.type
_entity_poly.pdbx_seq_one_letter_code
_entity_poly.pdbx_strand_id
1 'polypeptide(L)' 'MDVTKLPGLNTLGISLFRLDYTPYGLNPPHTHRRGTEVLIALEGNLYIGFVTSNQLVNKFFYNVLYPGKCSFSRSG' A
#
# COMPACT_ATOMS: atom_id res chain seq x y z
N MET A 1 8.33 -6.02 6.49
CA MET A 1 9.48 -5.88 7.40
C MET A 1 9.29 -4.57 8.14
N ASP A 2 9.21 -4.65 9.47
CA ASP A 2 9.14 -3.50 10.37
C ASP A 2 10.27 -3.60 11.40
N VAL A 3 10.27 -2.71 12.40
CA VAL A 3 11.27 -2.68 13.47
C VAL A 3 11.35 -3.98 14.28
N THR A 4 10.30 -4.79 14.31
CA THR A 4 10.31 -6.09 15.02
C THR A 4 11.09 -7.15 14.26
N LYS A 5 11.09 -7.07 12.93
CA LYS A 5 11.80 -8.02 12.05
C LYS A 5 13.16 -7.50 11.58
N LEU A 6 13.34 -6.19 11.54
CA LEU A 6 14.58 -5.53 11.17
C LEU A 6 14.84 -4.35 12.14
N PRO A 7 15.45 -4.60 13.31
CA PRO A 7 15.66 -3.57 14.35
C PRO A 7 16.45 -2.35 13.88
N GLY A 8 17.29 -2.50 12.85
CA GLY A 8 18.03 -1.39 12.24
C GLY A 8 17.15 -0.32 11.58
N LEU A 9 15.85 -0.57 11.39
CA LEU A 9 14.89 0.45 10.94
C LEU A 9 14.46 1.41 12.05
N ASN A 10 14.81 1.14 13.31
CA ASN A 10 14.43 2.00 14.43
C ASN A 10 14.96 3.43 14.18
N THR A 11 14.14 4.44 14.48
CA THR A 11 14.41 5.86 14.24
C THR A 11 14.46 6.32 12.77
N LEU A 12 14.46 5.42 11.77
CA LEU A 12 14.52 5.79 10.35
C LEU A 12 13.17 6.17 9.73
N GLY A 13 12.05 5.89 10.42
CA GLY A 13 10.71 6.28 9.96
C GLY A 13 10.18 5.51 8.75
N ILE A 14 10.79 4.38 8.40
CA ILE A 14 10.42 3.56 7.23
C ILE A 14 10.13 2.10 7.61
N SER A 15 9.31 1.45 6.80
CA SER A 15 9.09 0.00 6.80
C SER A 15 8.85 -0.45 5.36
N LEU A 16 9.06 -1.73 5.05
CA LEU A 16 8.94 -2.24 3.68
C LEU A 16 8.34 -3.64 3.68
N PHE A 17 7.36 -3.88 2.82
CA PHE A 17 6.77 -5.20 2.64
C PHE A 17 6.79 -5.56 1.16
N ARG A 18 7.04 -6.85 0.87
CA ARG A 18 6.82 -7.45 -0.45
C ARG A 18 5.52 -8.24 -0.38
N LEU A 19 4.69 -8.07 -1.40
CA LEU A 19 3.43 -8.78 -1.55
C LEU A 19 3.47 -9.53 -2.89
N ASP A 20 3.21 -10.83 -2.85
CA ASP A 20 3.12 -11.68 -4.02
C ASP A 20 1.68 -12.21 -4.09
N TYR A 21 1.01 -12.01 -5.24
CA TYR A 21 -0.37 -12.40 -5.45
C TYR A 21 -0.46 -13.49 -6.51
N THR A 22 -1.33 -14.48 -6.26
CA THR A 22 -1.82 -15.36 -7.33
C THR A 22 -2.83 -14.59 -8.20
N PRO A 23 -3.17 -15.09 -9.42
CA PRO A 23 -4.29 -14.53 -10.17
C PRO A 23 -5.55 -14.44 -9.30
N TYR A 24 -6.21 -13.27 -9.34
CA TYR A 24 -7.38 -12.92 -8.50
C TYR A 24 -7.13 -12.91 -6.98
N GLY A 25 -5.88 -13.01 -6.54
CA GLY A 25 -5.50 -12.81 -5.15
C GLY A 25 -5.88 -11.40 -4.67
N LEU A 26 -6.32 -11.31 -3.42
CA LEU A 26 -6.81 -10.08 -2.82
C LEU A 26 -6.12 -9.83 -1.49
N ASN A 27 -5.59 -8.61 -1.33
CA ASN A 27 -5.35 -8.07 0.00
C ASN A 27 -6.62 -7.31 0.40
N PRO A 28 -7.37 -7.77 1.42
CA PRO A 28 -8.64 -7.15 1.79
C PRO A 28 -8.47 -5.67 2.14
N PRO A 29 -9.57 -4.88 2.08
CA PRO A 29 -9.56 -3.51 2.56
C PRO A 29 -8.99 -3.42 3.99
N HIS A 30 -7.95 -2.61 4.16
CA HIS A 30 -7.25 -2.43 5.43
C HIS A 30 -6.79 -0.99 5.60
N THR A 31 -6.20 -0.66 6.75
CA THR A 31 -5.71 0.68 7.06
C THR A 31 -4.34 0.64 7.72
N HIS A 32 -3.54 1.67 7.44
CA HIS A 32 -2.28 1.93 8.14
C HIS A 32 -2.44 3.17 9.01
N ARG A 33 -2.76 2.98 10.30
CA ARG A 33 -3.10 4.09 11.23
C ARG A 33 -1.96 5.11 11.47
N ARG A 34 -0.72 4.77 11.14
CA ARG A 34 0.48 5.59 11.43
C ARG A 34 1.45 5.66 10.25
N GLY A 35 0.99 5.31 9.04
CA GLY A 35 1.87 5.19 7.88
C GLY A 35 1.11 5.45 6.60
N THR A 36 1.73 6.25 5.74
CA THR A 36 1.36 6.36 4.33
C THR A 36 2.06 5.22 3.58
N GLU A 37 1.43 4.71 2.52
CA GLU A 37 1.97 3.63 1.71
C GLU A 37 2.31 4.10 0.29
N VAL A 38 3.47 3.65 -0.19
CA VAL A 38 3.85 3.71 -1.59
C VAL A 38 4.01 2.28 -2.09
N LEU A 39 3.24 1.92 -3.11
CA LEU A 39 3.31 0.61 -3.76
C LEU A 39 3.90 0.75 -5.15
N ILE A 40 4.80 -0.18 -5.51
CA ILE A 40 5.41 -0.28 -6.83
C ILE A 40 5.13 -1.68 -7.36
N ALA A 41 4.55 -1.78 -8.56
CA ALA A 41 4.39 -3.07 -9.22
C ALA A 41 5.74 -3.49 -9.83
N LEU A 42 6.25 -4.65 -9.41
CA LEU A 42 7.49 -5.22 -9.97
C LEU A 42 7.19 -6.17 -11.12
N GLU A 43 6.09 -6.91 -11.04
CA GLU A 43 5.66 -7.90 -12.02
C GLU A 43 4.13 -7.99 -12.04
N GLY A 44 3.56 -8.35 -13.19
CA GLY A 44 2.12 -8.46 -13.37
C GLY A 44 1.36 -7.12 -13.28
N ASN A 45 0.03 -7.21 -13.27
CA ASN A 45 -0.85 -6.05 -13.17
C ASN A 45 -1.70 -6.16 -11.91
N LEU A 46 -1.83 -5.06 -11.17
CA LEU A 46 -2.58 -5.03 -9.91
C LEU A 46 -3.67 -3.98 -9.96
N TYR A 47 -4.93 -4.38 -9.78
CA TYR A 47 -6.00 -3.44 -9.50
C TYR A 47 -5.86 -2.94 -8.07
N ILE A 48 -5.62 -1.64 -7.90
CA ILE A 48 -5.36 -1.02 -6.61
C ILE A 48 -6.28 0.19 -6.42
N GLY A 49 -6.69 0.42 -5.19
CA GLY A 49 -7.42 1.63 -4.84
C GLY A 49 -7.38 1.94 -3.36
N PHE A 50 -7.81 3.15 -3.02
CA PHE A 50 -7.99 3.60 -1.64
C PHE A 50 -9.28 4.43 -1.53
N VAL A 51 -9.81 4.49 -0.32
CA VAL A 51 -11.00 5.27 0.01
C VAL A 51 -10.57 6.43 0.91
N THR A 52 -11.08 7.64 0.65
CA THR A 52 -10.81 8.80 1.50
C THR A 52 -11.63 8.76 2.79
N SER A 53 -11.32 9.64 3.75
CA SER A 53 -12.10 9.74 5.00
C SER A 53 -13.47 10.40 4.77
N ASN A 54 -14.35 10.32 5.77
CA ASN A 54 -15.71 10.91 5.73
C ASN A 54 -15.72 12.40 5.34
N GLN A 55 -14.69 13.16 5.73
CA GLN A 55 -14.54 14.58 5.39
C GLN A 55 -14.41 14.82 3.87
N LEU A 56 -14.01 13.78 3.14
CA LEU A 56 -13.91 13.73 1.69
C LEU A 56 -14.93 12.75 1.08
N VAL A 57 -16.06 12.53 1.76
CA VAL A 57 -17.23 11.77 1.30
C VAL A 57 -16.90 10.31 0.93
N ASN A 58 -15.93 9.69 1.59
CA ASN A 58 -15.54 8.29 1.35
C ASN A 58 -15.35 7.96 -0.13
N LYS A 59 -14.73 8.88 -0.87
CA LYS A 59 -14.52 8.74 -2.30
C LYS A 59 -13.50 7.64 -2.57
N PHE A 60 -13.87 6.71 -3.45
CA PHE A 60 -12.98 5.66 -3.92
C PHE A 60 -12.17 6.14 -5.12
N PHE A 61 -10.84 5.97 -5.03
CA PHE A 61 -9.88 6.18 -6.11
C PHE A 61 -9.23 4.85 -6.46
N TYR A 62 -9.10 4.54 -7.75
CA TYR A 62 -8.52 3.30 -8.20
C TYR A 62 -7.74 3.44 -9.51
N ASN A 63 -6.84 2.50 -9.75
CA ASN A 63 -6.12 2.34 -11.01
C ASN A 63 -5.68 0.87 -11.21
N VAL A 64 -5.26 0.53 -12.42
CA VAL A 64 -4.48 -0.69 -12.68
C VAL A 64 -3.01 -0.31 -12.71
N LEU A 65 -2.24 -0.88 -11.78
CA LEU A 65 -0.81 -0.67 -11.70
C LEU A 65 -0.08 -1.69 -12.57
N TYR A 66 0.70 -1.19 -13.53
CA TYR A 66 1.56 -1.99 -14.42
C TYR A 66 3.00 -2.01 -13.89
N PRO A 67 3.84 -2.99 -14.30
CA PRO A 67 5.23 -3.07 -13.85
C PRO A 67 6.00 -1.75 -14.04
N GLY A 68 6.76 -1.36 -13.01
CA GLY A 68 7.52 -0.11 -12.97
C GLY A 68 6.70 1.15 -12.65
N LYS A 69 5.37 1.05 -12.46
CA LYS A 69 4.53 2.16 -12.00
C LYS A 69 4.34 2.12 -10.49
N CYS A 70 4.10 3.29 -9.90
CA CYS A 70 3.83 3.43 -8.48
C CYS A 70 2.45 4.05 -8.19
N SER A 71 1.91 3.72 -7.01
CA SER A 71 0.70 4.32 -6.43
C SER A 71 1.00 4.80 -5.01
N PHE A 72 0.23 5.78 -4.54
CA PHE A 72 0.38 6.40 -3.23
C PHE A 72 -0.97 6.41 -2.51
N SER A 73 -1.01 5.94 -1.27
CA SER A 73 -2.17 6.06 -0.38
C SER A 73 -1.75 6.76 0.91
N ARG A 74 -2.42 7.88 1.21
CA ARG A 74 -2.14 8.69 2.41
C ARG A 74 -2.74 8.02 3.64
N SER A 75 -2.03 8.08 4.78
CA SER A 75 -2.66 7.81 6.07
C SER A 75 -3.80 8.82 6.32
N GLY A 76 -4.94 8.30 6.78
CA GLY A 76 -6.06 9.11 7.25
C GLY A 76 -5.73 9.92 8.49
#